data_AF-A0A4V3FRM7-F1
#
_entry.id   AF-A0A4V3FRM7-F1
#
_cell.length_a   1.000
_cell.length_b   1.000
_cell.length_c   1.000
_cell.angle_alpha   90.00
_cell.angle_beta   90.00
_cell.angle_gamma   90.00
#
_symmetry.space_group_name_H-M   'P 1'
#
loop_
_entity.id
_entity.type
_entity.pdbx_description
1 polymer ?
#
loop_
_entity_poly.entity_id
_entity_poly.type
_entity_poly.pdbx_seq_one_letter_code
_entity_poly.pdbx_strand_id
1 'polypeptide(L)'
;MLDHDGSQILIIGPAIWRFSDAWSPAQPILAVTLAGGNTVLDNTVHLTWTDLIGARARLLTPEHDVPVALTTALFNRLEPGNVLENLARQHWSGLAAAPLLLLGRSAATITAHTLVRLGEHDGLFIRVGELTHNGGLVDVVKILPTVLTITSEDREFFNNHQCCYQKWWPDVEFEHKITMLGPVDLHAVTVGLRNLVGTEHLPGTIWDYRDDYQLWDFNNHLFEVTSPSPEAGYISFIPDSAGTVIVKRKWFTRDSLRRRESRWRGVRIPRTVDSFEDYARSHVDGDIRFLGSFRRTRFDSTCEFTKTGNVYGFMVDWCRPLDRPDAPHLYQVEVEYLHSRTRDETARHTVETELLTIRNAAAAYLDRAGIAHRPGESKLTYLRSLTVAEEQ
;
A
#
# COMPACT_ATOMS: atom_id res chain seq x y z
N MET A 1 9.30 27.00 15.03
CA MET A 1 10.66 26.98 14.46
C MET A 1 11.23 25.58 14.59
N LEU A 2 11.92 25.05 13.57
CA LEU A 2 12.74 23.84 13.71
C LEU A 2 14.13 24.27 14.17
N ASP A 3 14.49 23.96 15.40
CA ASP A 3 15.61 24.56 16.14
C ASP A 3 16.85 23.66 16.29
N HIS A 4 16.71 22.35 16.09
CA HIS A 4 17.84 21.40 16.13
C HIS A 4 17.61 20.19 15.21
N ASP A 5 18.66 19.43 14.94
CA ASP A 5 18.60 18.22 14.12
C ASP A 5 17.79 17.12 14.81
N GLY A 6 16.96 16.41 14.04
CA GLY A 6 16.00 15.45 14.57
C GLY A 6 14.70 16.08 15.08
N SER A 7 14.59 17.41 15.09
CA SER A 7 13.32 18.07 15.43
C SER A 7 12.25 17.82 14.36
N GLN A 8 11.02 17.65 14.82
CA GLN A 8 9.86 17.42 13.96
C GLN A 8 8.73 18.37 14.36
N ILE A 9 8.02 18.90 13.38
CA ILE A 9 6.88 19.80 13.59
C ILE A 9 5.70 19.36 12.73
N LEU A 10 4.57 19.13 13.38
CA LEU A 10 3.28 19.01 12.73
C LEU A 10 2.66 20.40 12.55
N ILE A 11 2.24 20.70 11.32
CA ILE A 11 1.54 21.94 10.96
C ILE A 11 0.04 21.65 10.87
N ILE A 12 -0.76 22.44 11.57
CA ILE A 12 -2.22 22.33 11.63
C ILE A 12 -2.87 23.66 11.24
N GLY A 13 -3.95 23.58 10.47
CA GLY A 13 -4.79 24.71 10.06
C GLY A 13 -6.03 24.21 9.32
N PRO A 14 -6.89 25.09 8.77
CA PRO A 14 -8.00 24.73 7.91
C PRO A 14 -7.63 23.75 6.81
N ALA A 15 -8.41 22.68 6.67
CA ALA A 15 -8.15 21.62 5.69
C ALA A 15 -8.04 22.15 4.24
N ILE A 16 -8.75 23.24 3.92
CA ILE A 16 -8.69 23.88 2.60
C ILE A 16 -7.30 24.44 2.26
N TRP A 17 -6.48 24.77 3.26
CA TRP A 17 -5.12 25.30 3.08
C TRP A 17 -4.10 24.28 2.58
N ARG A 18 -4.50 23.00 2.47
CA ARG A 18 -3.70 22.00 1.78
C ARG A 18 -3.54 22.26 0.29
N PHE A 19 -4.41 23.10 -0.28
CA PHE A 19 -4.34 23.54 -1.66
C PHE A 19 -3.57 24.87 -1.72
N SER A 20 -2.56 24.92 -2.59
CA SER A 20 -1.59 26.03 -2.62
C SER A 20 -2.21 27.41 -2.85
N ASP A 21 -3.38 27.47 -3.47
CA ASP A 21 -4.16 28.67 -3.76
C ASP A 21 -4.99 29.19 -2.58
N ALA A 22 -5.17 28.39 -1.52
CA ALA A 22 -6.03 28.73 -0.39
C ALA A 22 -5.28 29.29 0.83
N TRP A 23 -3.95 29.16 0.86
CA TRP A 23 -3.12 29.64 1.98
C TRP A 23 -2.22 30.80 1.60
N SER A 24 -1.97 31.71 2.54
CA SER A 24 -1.04 32.83 2.44
C SER A 24 -0.21 32.96 3.72
N PRO A 25 1.02 33.50 3.66
CA PRO A 25 1.86 33.75 4.84
C PRO A 25 1.23 34.64 5.91
N ALA A 26 0.17 35.38 5.57
CA ALA A 26 -0.59 36.20 6.50
C ALA A 26 -1.50 35.38 7.44
N GLN A 27 -1.84 34.15 7.05
CA GLN A 27 -2.79 33.32 7.77
C GLN A 27 -2.11 32.53 8.91
N PRO A 28 -2.72 32.51 10.11
CA PRO A 28 -2.11 31.91 11.29
C PRO A 28 -2.15 30.38 11.23
N ILE A 29 -1.05 29.71 11.58
CA ILE A 29 -0.94 28.24 11.63
C ILE A 29 -0.57 27.78 13.04
N LEU A 30 -1.03 26.59 13.43
CA LEU A 30 -0.59 25.94 14.66
C LEU A 30 0.59 25.02 14.33
N ALA A 31 1.74 25.28 14.96
CA ALA A 31 2.92 24.42 14.88
C ALA A 31 3.06 23.62 16.17
N VAL A 32 3.05 22.29 16.07
CA VAL A 32 3.20 21.36 17.19
C VAL A 32 4.54 20.65 17.08
N THR A 33 5.44 20.91 18.02
CA THR A 33 6.76 20.26 18.10
C THR A 33 6.63 18.88 18.71
N LEU A 34 7.02 17.85 17.95
CA LEU A 34 7.00 16.47 18.40
C LEU A 34 8.25 16.16 19.22
N ALA A 35 8.15 15.21 20.15
CA ALA A 35 9.32 14.67 20.82
C ALA A 35 10.20 13.99 19.76
N GLY A 36 11.41 14.51 19.55
CA GLY A 36 12.29 14.05 18.47
C GLY A 36 12.64 12.56 18.58
N GLY A 37 12.89 11.94 17.43
CA GLY A 37 13.50 10.62 17.29
C GLY A 37 14.67 10.67 16.30
N ASN A 38 15.61 9.72 16.36
CA ASN A 38 16.80 9.66 15.51
C ASN A 38 16.54 9.45 14.01
N THR A 39 15.28 9.36 13.58
CA THR A 39 14.92 9.16 12.18
C THR A 39 14.70 10.51 11.52
N VAL A 40 15.67 10.93 10.70
CA VAL A 40 15.38 11.73 9.50
C VAL A 40 14.26 10.99 8.79
N LEU A 41 13.09 11.62 8.68
CA LEU A 41 11.82 10.96 8.42
C LEU A 41 11.90 10.05 7.18
N ASP A 42 11.58 8.77 7.39
CA ASP A 42 11.32 7.78 6.35
C ASP A 42 10.34 8.33 5.28
N ASN A 43 10.21 7.67 4.13
CA ASN A 43 9.22 8.08 3.13
C ASN A 43 7.81 8.19 3.73
N THR A 44 7.45 7.24 4.58
CA THR A 44 6.10 7.15 5.16
C THR A 44 6.17 7.27 6.67
N VAL A 45 5.32 8.14 7.22
CA VAL A 45 5.23 8.42 8.65
C VAL A 45 3.81 8.20 9.12
N HIS A 46 3.66 7.27 10.07
CA HIS A 46 2.43 7.07 10.81
C HIS A 46 2.53 7.82 12.14
N LEU A 47 1.65 8.80 12.35
CA LEU A 47 1.64 9.63 13.55
C LEU A 47 0.37 9.37 14.34
N THR A 48 0.49 9.04 15.62
CA THR A 48 -0.68 8.88 16.50
C THR A 48 -1.00 10.20 17.20
N TRP A 49 -2.29 10.48 17.41
CA TRP A 49 -2.72 11.72 18.09
C TRP A 49 -2.33 11.75 19.56
N THR A 50 -2.12 10.58 20.16
CA THR A 50 -1.59 10.45 21.52
C THR A 50 -0.16 10.95 21.65
N ASP A 51 0.65 10.87 20.59
CA ASP A 51 2.03 11.41 20.58
C ASP A 51 2.07 12.94 20.69
N LEU A 52 0.91 13.60 20.49
CA LEU A 52 0.77 15.05 20.53
C LEU A 52 0.37 15.57 21.92
N ILE A 53 -0.02 14.69 22.84
CA ILE A 53 -0.45 15.09 24.18
C ILE A 53 0.77 15.58 24.97
N GLY A 54 0.69 16.81 25.47
CA GLY A 54 1.81 17.46 26.16
C GLY A 54 2.92 17.97 25.23
N ALA A 55 2.77 17.81 23.91
CA ALA A 55 3.67 18.40 22.93
C ALA A 55 3.65 19.94 23.01
N ARG A 56 4.79 20.56 22.71
CA ARG A 56 4.90 22.02 22.69
C ARG A 56 4.21 22.55 21.44
N ALA A 57 3.12 23.30 21.60
CA ALA A 57 2.44 23.94 20.48
C ALA A 57 2.56 25.47 20.52
N ARG A 58 2.61 26.08 19.33
CA ARG A 58 2.71 27.52 19.14
C ARG A 58 1.82 27.94 17.98
N LEU A 59 0.99 28.95 18.19
CA LEU A 59 0.26 29.63 17.14
C LEU A 59 1.20 30.66 16.51
N LEU A 60 1.52 30.44 15.23
CA LEU A 60 2.37 31.32 14.45
C LEU A 60 1.49 32.25 13.62
N THR A 61 1.63 33.55 13.84
CA THR A 61 1.01 34.61 13.04
C THR A 61 2.13 35.48 12.44
N PRO A 62 1.81 36.39 11.49
CA PRO A 62 2.82 37.29 10.92
C PRO A 62 3.52 38.17 11.95
N GLU A 63 2.84 38.45 13.08
CA GLU A 63 3.25 39.43 14.08
C GLU A 63 3.62 38.78 15.42
N HIS A 64 3.10 37.59 15.70
CA HIS A 64 3.15 36.97 17.02
C HIS A 64 3.45 35.48 16.96
N ASP A 65 4.14 35.00 18.00
CA ASP A 65 4.39 33.59 18.24
C ASP A 65 3.89 33.23 19.66
N VAL A 66 2.69 32.66 19.72
CA VAL A 66 1.93 32.50 20.96
C VAL A 66 1.93 31.03 21.41
N PRO A 67 2.40 30.70 22.63
CA PRO A 67 2.27 29.35 23.17
C PRO A 67 0.82 28.90 23.26
N VAL A 68 0.54 27.65 22.86
CA VAL A 68 -0.78 27.01 22.96
C VAL A 68 -0.64 25.77 23.82
N ALA A 69 -1.49 25.65 24.85
CA ALA A 69 -1.49 24.48 25.72
C ALA A 69 -2.31 23.34 25.08
N LEU A 70 -1.68 22.19 24.85
CA LEU A 70 -2.33 20.97 24.36
C LEU A 70 -2.68 20.05 25.54
N THR A 71 -3.76 20.39 26.25
CA THR A 71 -4.19 19.67 27.47
C THR A 71 -5.11 18.48 27.20
N THR A 72 -5.61 18.34 25.98
CA THR A 72 -6.49 17.25 25.53
C THR A 72 -6.05 16.74 24.17
N ALA A 73 -6.62 15.62 23.71
CA ALA A 73 -6.44 15.15 22.35
C ALA A 73 -6.80 16.26 21.34
N LEU A 74 -5.96 16.42 20.31
CA LEU A 74 -6.17 17.41 19.25
C LEU A 74 -7.34 17.03 18.34
N PHE A 75 -7.56 15.73 18.17
CA PHE A 75 -8.66 15.18 17.40
C PHE A 75 -9.37 14.13 18.26
N ASN A 76 -10.70 14.14 18.20
CA ASN A 76 -11.52 13.07 18.74
C ASN A 76 -12.33 12.52 17.58
N ARG A 77 -12.07 11.26 17.18
CA ARG A 77 -12.49 10.75 15.88
C ARG A 77 -11.88 11.62 14.77
N LEU A 78 -12.72 12.17 13.90
CA LEU A 78 -12.32 13.06 12.82
C LEU A 78 -12.64 14.53 13.13
N GLU A 79 -13.07 14.82 14.36
CA GLU A 79 -13.47 16.16 14.78
C GLU A 79 -12.33 16.87 15.51
N PRO A 80 -12.11 18.17 15.24
CA PRO A 80 -11.16 18.97 16.00
C PRO A 80 -11.56 19.00 17.48
N GLY A 81 -10.60 18.80 18.39
CA GLY A 81 -10.84 18.97 19.82
C GLY A 81 -11.00 20.44 20.20
N ASN A 82 -11.41 20.69 21.46
CA ASN A 82 -11.73 22.04 21.97
C ASN A 82 -10.66 23.10 21.69
N VAL A 83 -9.37 22.75 21.77
CA VAL A 83 -8.27 23.67 21.47
C VAL A 83 -8.32 24.11 20.00
N LEU A 84 -8.47 23.17 19.07
CA LEU A 84 -8.55 23.45 17.64
C LEU A 84 -9.84 24.17 17.26
N GLU A 85 -10.97 23.85 17.90
CA GLU A 85 -12.21 24.59 17.68
C GLU A 85 -12.12 26.06 18.12
N ASN A 86 -11.47 26.31 19.27
CA ASN A 86 -11.25 27.68 19.75
C ASN A 86 -10.37 28.47 18.78
N LEU A 87 -9.28 27.86 18.32
CA LEU A 87 -8.43 28.45 17.27
C LEU A 87 -9.23 28.68 15.98
N ALA A 88 -10.08 27.74 15.59
CA ALA A 88 -10.93 27.90 14.41
C ALA A 88 -11.84 29.13 14.50
N ARG A 89 -12.51 29.32 15.63
CA ARG A 89 -13.39 30.48 15.88
C ARG A 89 -12.62 31.80 15.92
N GLN A 90 -11.43 31.81 16.49
CA GLN A 90 -10.65 33.05 16.72
C GLN A 90 -9.82 33.46 15.50
N HIS A 91 -9.29 32.50 14.74
CA HIS A 91 -8.21 32.73 13.79
C HIS A 91 -8.49 32.18 12.40
N TRP A 92 -9.45 31.27 12.24
CA TRP A 92 -9.71 30.57 10.97
C TRP A 92 -11.13 30.74 10.45
N SER A 93 -11.84 31.80 10.88
CA SER A 93 -13.20 32.11 10.43
C SER A 93 -14.20 30.95 10.61
N GLY A 94 -13.98 30.10 11.62
CA GLY A 94 -14.81 28.92 11.90
C GLY A 94 -14.51 27.69 11.03
N LEU A 95 -13.49 27.73 10.16
CA LEU A 95 -13.11 26.57 9.35
C LEU A 95 -12.46 25.47 10.20
N ALA A 96 -12.91 24.23 9.99
CA ALA A 96 -12.40 23.07 10.72
C ALA A 96 -10.92 22.82 10.45
N ALA A 97 -10.17 22.58 11.52
CA ALA A 97 -8.73 22.33 11.47
C ALA A 97 -8.41 20.88 11.08
N ALA A 98 -7.33 20.69 10.36
CA ALA A 98 -6.75 19.40 10.03
C ALA A 98 -5.22 19.48 10.03
N PRO A 99 -4.52 18.34 10.18
CA PRO A 99 -3.10 18.28 9.88
C PRO A 99 -2.85 18.61 8.41
N LEU A 100 -1.90 19.52 8.16
CA LEU A 100 -1.55 19.97 6.81
C LEU A 100 -0.27 19.26 6.35
N LEU A 101 0.81 19.46 7.11
CA LEU A 101 2.15 18.99 6.78
C LEU A 101 2.86 18.50 8.02
N LEU A 102 3.76 17.54 7.85
CA LEU A 102 4.76 17.16 8.84
C LEU A 102 6.14 17.54 8.29
N LEU A 103 6.93 18.23 9.09
CA LEU A 103 8.27 18.68 8.73
C LEU A 103 9.29 18.05 9.67
N GLY A 104 10.32 17.43 9.12
CA GLY A 104 11.46 16.90 9.88
C GLY A 104 12.75 17.62 9.49
N ARG A 105 13.60 17.94 10.45
CA ARG A 105 14.89 18.60 10.21
C ARG A 105 16.05 17.62 10.33
N SER A 106 16.95 17.68 9.36
CA SER A 106 18.32 17.16 9.44
C SER A 106 19.33 18.33 9.36
N ALA A 107 20.62 18.03 9.53
CA ALA A 107 21.71 19.01 9.54
C ALA A 107 21.66 20.02 8.38
N ALA A 108 21.32 19.55 7.17
CA ALA A 108 21.29 20.39 5.95
C ALA A 108 19.96 20.36 5.20
N THR A 109 19.00 19.52 5.61
CA THR A 109 17.73 19.37 4.89
C THR A 109 16.51 19.45 5.81
N ILE A 110 15.39 19.87 5.25
CA ILE A 110 14.06 19.72 5.82
C ILE A 110 13.32 18.73 4.95
N THR A 111 12.94 17.60 5.51
CA THR A 111 12.05 16.64 4.84
C THR A 111 10.62 17.08 5.11
N ALA A 112 9.83 17.24 4.05
CA ALA A 112 8.43 17.59 4.15
C ALA A 112 7.55 16.40 3.79
N HIS A 113 6.48 16.21 4.55
CA HIS A 113 5.47 15.20 4.33
C HIS A 113 4.07 15.81 4.31
N THR A 114 3.18 15.23 3.52
CA THR A 114 1.78 15.63 3.40
C THR A 114 0.87 14.52 3.88
N LEU A 115 -0.24 14.90 4.52
CA LEU A 115 -1.25 13.95 5.02
C LEU A 115 -1.98 13.28 3.86
N VAL A 116 -1.91 11.97 3.69
CA VAL A 116 -2.66 11.26 2.64
C VAL A 116 -3.95 10.63 3.15
N ARG A 117 -3.99 10.25 4.43
CA ARG A 117 -5.19 9.69 5.05
C ARG A 117 -5.25 10.05 6.52
N LEU A 118 -6.43 10.50 6.95
CA LEU A 118 -6.73 10.80 8.34
C LEU A 118 -7.52 9.64 8.97
N GLY A 119 -7.15 9.30 10.19
CA GLY A 119 -7.84 8.37 11.04
C GLY A 119 -8.31 8.98 12.34
N GLU A 120 -9.12 8.21 13.06
CA GLU A 120 -9.70 8.62 14.33
C GLU A 120 -8.65 8.83 15.43
N HIS A 121 -7.55 8.07 15.39
CA HIS A 121 -6.48 8.13 16.40
C HIS A 121 -5.11 8.44 15.80
N ASP A 122 -5.02 8.58 14.49
CA ASP A 122 -3.76 8.65 13.76
C ASP A 122 -3.89 9.25 12.37
N GLY A 123 -2.77 9.56 11.73
CA GLY A 123 -2.70 9.97 10.34
C GLY A 123 -1.49 9.39 9.63
N LEU A 124 -1.64 9.15 8.33
CA LEU A 124 -0.56 8.72 7.45
C LEU A 124 -0.04 9.91 6.65
N PHE A 125 1.25 10.14 6.71
CA PHE A 125 1.95 11.17 5.97
C PHE A 125 2.96 10.53 5.02
N ILE A 126 3.04 11.03 3.79
CA ILE A 126 4.06 10.60 2.81
C ILE A 126 4.97 11.76 2.43
N ARG A 127 6.22 11.44 2.16
CA ARG A 127 7.26 12.39 1.81
C ARG A 127 6.95 13.07 0.48
N VAL A 128 6.95 14.39 0.53
CA VAL A 128 6.83 15.27 -0.63
C VAL A 128 8.19 15.53 -1.25
N GLY A 129 9.21 15.75 -0.40
CA GLY A 129 10.56 16.06 -0.85
C GLY A 129 11.45 16.56 0.27
N GLU A 130 12.65 17.00 -0.11
CA GLU A 130 13.62 17.65 0.77
C GLU A 130 13.90 19.08 0.30
N LEU A 131 13.99 19.99 1.26
CA LEU A 131 14.39 21.37 1.05
C LEU A 131 15.76 21.59 1.72
N THR A 132 16.70 22.20 1.02
CA THR A 132 17.99 22.57 1.60
C THR A 132 17.85 23.80 2.49
N HIS A 133 18.63 23.85 3.57
CA HIS A 133 18.74 25.02 4.43
C HIS A 133 20.19 25.27 4.85
N ASN A 134 20.50 26.50 5.25
CA ASN A 134 21.88 26.92 5.54
C ASN A 134 22.34 26.59 6.97
N GLY A 135 21.81 25.55 7.60
CA GLY A 135 22.14 25.15 8.97
C GLY A 135 21.53 26.03 10.07
N GLY A 136 20.96 27.19 9.72
CA GLY A 136 20.36 28.16 10.64
C GLY A 136 18.98 27.75 11.16
N LEU A 137 18.35 28.64 11.92
CA LEU A 137 16.98 28.48 12.39
C LEU A 137 16.01 28.48 11.20
N VAL A 138 15.16 27.45 11.10
CA VAL A 138 14.21 27.31 9.99
C VAL A 138 12.87 27.94 10.37
N ASP A 139 12.48 28.95 9.59
CA ASP A 139 11.18 29.59 9.65
C ASP A 139 10.17 28.80 8.82
N VAL A 140 9.28 28.09 9.51
CA VAL A 140 8.28 27.23 8.88
C VAL A 140 7.34 28.01 7.96
N VAL A 141 6.97 29.24 8.30
CA VAL A 141 6.04 30.06 7.49
C VAL A 141 6.63 30.35 6.12
N LYS A 142 7.97 30.44 5.99
CA LYS A 142 8.66 30.71 4.72
C LYS A 142 8.79 29.49 3.81
N ILE A 143 8.80 28.27 4.37
CA ILE A 143 8.92 27.02 3.60
C ILE A 143 7.56 26.44 3.21
N LEU A 144 6.49 26.74 3.96
CA LEU A 144 5.13 26.30 3.64
C LEU A 144 4.72 26.54 2.18
N PRO A 145 4.88 27.75 1.58
CA PRO A 145 4.50 27.98 0.20
C PRO A 145 5.14 26.99 -0.78
N THR A 146 6.45 26.75 -0.63
CA THR A 146 7.19 25.82 -1.49
C THR A 146 6.66 24.39 -1.38
N VAL A 147 6.43 23.90 -0.16
CA VAL A 147 5.89 22.54 0.04
C VAL A 147 4.48 22.42 -0.53
N LEU A 148 3.62 23.41 -0.28
CA LEU A 148 2.25 23.43 -0.78
C LEU A 148 2.21 23.47 -2.32
N THR A 149 3.08 24.25 -2.96
CA THR A 149 3.23 24.26 -4.42
C THR A 149 3.58 22.87 -4.96
N ILE A 150 4.58 22.19 -4.41
CA ILE A 150 4.96 20.83 -4.85
C ILE A 150 3.77 19.87 -4.71
N THR A 151 3.07 19.88 -3.57
CA THR A 151 1.90 19.02 -3.37
C THR A 151 0.75 19.33 -4.32
N SER A 152 0.63 20.58 -4.76
CA SER A 152 -0.42 21.03 -5.67
C SER A 152 -0.12 20.67 -7.12
N GLU A 153 1.15 20.76 -7.55
CA GLU A 153 1.61 20.38 -8.88
C GLU A 153 1.42 18.87 -9.12
N ASP A 154 1.59 18.05 -8.08
CA ASP A 154 1.42 16.59 -8.13
C ASP A 154 0.27 16.10 -7.25
N ARG A 155 -0.84 16.85 -7.27
CA ARG A 155 -2.02 16.59 -6.44
C ARG A 155 -2.63 15.20 -6.66
N GLU A 156 -2.49 14.63 -7.85
CA GLU A 156 -3.01 13.29 -8.15
C GLU A 156 -2.31 12.21 -7.33
N PHE A 157 -1.03 12.42 -7.02
CA PHE A 157 -0.29 11.51 -6.16
C PHE A 157 -0.47 11.82 -4.67
N PHE A 158 -0.36 13.10 -4.29
CA PHE A 158 -0.29 13.50 -2.89
C PHE A 158 -1.66 13.67 -2.19
N ASN A 159 -2.76 13.75 -2.93
CA ASN A 159 -4.11 13.90 -2.35
C ASN A 159 -5.00 12.65 -2.53
N ASN A 160 -4.41 11.48 -2.83
CA ASN A 160 -5.13 10.22 -3.02
C ASN A 160 -4.47 9.10 -2.20
N HIS A 161 -5.28 8.16 -1.67
CA HIS A 161 -4.80 7.05 -0.82
C HIS A 161 -4.82 5.66 -1.48
N GLN A 162 -5.57 5.46 -2.58
CA GLN A 162 -5.74 4.11 -3.16
C GLN A 162 -5.66 4.07 -4.69
N CYS A 163 -6.10 5.10 -5.40
CA CYS A 163 -6.38 4.99 -6.84
C CYS A 163 -5.26 5.48 -7.76
N CYS A 164 -4.21 6.12 -7.24
CA CYS A 164 -3.26 6.88 -8.06
C CYS A 164 -1.79 6.55 -7.79
N TYR A 165 -1.51 5.55 -6.95
CA TYR A 165 -0.12 5.20 -6.65
C TYR A 165 0.53 4.43 -7.78
N GLN A 166 1.81 4.73 -7.97
CA GLN A 166 2.59 4.24 -9.10
C GLN A 166 2.98 2.78 -8.89
N LYS A 167 2.90 2.01 -9.97
CA LYS A 167 3.63 0.76 -10.11
C LYS A 167 4.89 1.05 -10.91
N TRP A 168 6.06 0.68 -10.37
CA TRP A 168 7.33 0.88 -11.09
C TRP A 168 7.39 0.14 -12.43
N TRP A 169 6.66 -0.96 -12.54
CA TRP A 169 6.48 -1.72 -13.78
C TRP A 169 5.00 -2.14 -13.92
N PRO A 170 4.16 -1.32 -14.56
CA PRO A 170 2.71 -1.57 -14.61
C PRO A 170 2.33 -2.89 -15.29
N ASP A 171 3.15 -3.36 -16.24
CA ASP A 171 2.92 -4.60 -17.01
C ASP A 171 3.66 -5.82 -16.45
N VAL A 172 4.33 -5.69 -15.30
CA VAL A 172 5.09 -6.77 -14.67
C VAL A 172 4.58 -7.01 -13.26
N GLU A 173 4.16 -8.25 -13.01
CA GLU A 173 3.90 -8.74 -11.67
C GLU A 173 5.20 -9.32 -11.08
N PHE A 174 5.49 -8.93 -9.83
CA PHE A 174 6.57 -9.51 -9.04
C PHE A 174 5.95 -10.29 -7.89
N GLU A 175 6.13 -11.61 -7.90
CA GLU A 175 5.58 -12.48 -6.87
C GLU A 175 6.49 -13.65 -6.50
N HIS A 176 6.48 -14.01 -5.22
CA HIS A 176 6.98 -15.28 -4.73
C HIS A 176 5.84 -16.15 -4.23
N LYS A 177 5.98 -17.47 -4.39
CA LYS A 177 4.99 -18.45 -3.92
C LYS A 177 5.62 -19.48 -3.03
N ILE A 178 4.85 -19.88 -2.04
CA ILE A 178 5.14 -21.00 -1.16
C ILE A 178 3.89 -21.89 -1.16
N THR A 179 4.03 -23.17 -1.53
CA THR A 179 2.91 -24.13 -1.50
C THR A 179 2.94 -24.88 -0.18
N MET A 180 1.83 -24.84 0.56
CA MET A 180 1.63 -25.60 1.79
C MET A 180 1.13 -27.02 1.45
N LEU A 181 1.65 -28.04 2.13
CA LEU A 181 1.47 -29.44 1.76
C LEU A 181 0.23 -30.12 2.38
N GLY A 182 -0.61 -29.37 3.08
CA GLY A 182 -1.83 -29.88 3.66
C GLY A 182 -2.84 -28.77 3.93
N PRO A 183 -4.05 -29.13 4.37
CA PRO A 183 -5.05 -28.16 4.80
C PRO A 183 -4.51 -27.29 5.93
N VAL A 184 -4.79 -25.99 5.85
CA VAL A 184 -4.41 -25.00 6.86
C VAL A 184 -5.60 -24.10 7.19
N ASP A 185 -5.58 -23.53 8.39
CA ASP A 185 -6.46 -22.41 8.72
C ASP A 185 -5.90 -21.14 8.06
N LEU A 186 -6.54 -20.70 6.97
CA LEU A 186 -6.11 -19.53 6.21
C LEU A 186 -6.09 -18.27 7.08
N HIS A 187 -7.08 -18.11 7.96
CA HIS A 187 -7.18 -16.95 8.84
C HIS A 187 -6.00 -16.93 9.81
N ALA A 188 -5.73 -18.05 10.49
CA ALA A 188 -4.62 -18.15 11.42
C ALA A 188 -3.26 -17.91 10.75
N VAL A 189 -3.06 -18.43 9.54
CA VAL A 189 -1.83 -18.18 8.75
C VAL A 189 -1.71 -16.71 8.39
N THR A 190 -2.76 -16.07 7.87
CA THR A 190 -2.72 -14.64 7.54
C THR A 190 -2.48 -13.78 8.77
N VAL A 191 -3.12 -14.06 9.90
CA VAL A 191 -2.89 -13.32 11.16
C VAL A 191 -1.45 -13.49 11.63
N GLY A 192 -0.88 -14.70 11.54
CA GLY A 192 0.52 -14.93 11.93
C GLY A 192 1.52 -14.19 11.04
N LEU A 193 1.31 -14.18 9.72
CA LEU A 193 2.10 -13.36 8.79
C LEU A 193 1.92 -11.86 9.08
N ARG A 194 0.67 -11.44 9.35
CA ARG A 194 0.31 -10.12 9.83
C ARG A 194 0.71 -9.86 11.30
N ASN A 195 1.51 -10.70 11.94
CA ASN A 195 2.14 -10.32 13.20
C ASN A 195 3.66 -10.13 13.05
N LEU A 196 4.18 -10.27 11.82
CA LEU A 196 5.61 -10.08 11.52
C LEU A 196 5.99 -8.62 11.25
N VAL A 197 5.08 -7.79 10.74
CA VAL A 197 5.40 -6.39 10.36
C VAL A 197 5.63 -5.54 11.59
N GLY A 198 6.61 -4.65 11.47
CA GLY A 198 7.09 -3.82 12.58
C GLY A 198 7.87 -4.59 13.65
N THR A 199 8.02 -5.91 13.52
CA THR A 199 8.84 -6.73 14.43
C THR A 199 10.27 -6.87 13.93
N GLU A 200 11.13 -7.53 14.68
CA GLU A 200 12.47 -7.92 14.27
C GLU A 200 12.51 -8.80 13.01
N HIS A 201 11.40 -9.43 12.65
CA HIS A 201 11.30 -10.25 11.43
C HIS A 201 11.09 -9.42 10.17
N LEU A 202 10.46 -8.24 10.28
CA LEU A 202 10.25 -7.29 9.20
C LEU A 202 10.44 -5.86 9.73
N PRO A 203 11.67 -5.48 10.10
CA PRO A 203 11.93 -4.17 10.67
C PRO A 203 11.70 -3.06 9.63
N GLY A 204 11.26 -1.89 10.08
CA GLY A 204 10.98 -0.75 9.19
C GLY A 204 9.78 -0.95 8.28
N THR A 205 8.86 -1.84 8.67
CA THR A 205 7.58 -2.03 7.98
C THR A 205 6.42 -1.61 8.86
N ILE A 206 5.36 -1.10 8.23
CA ILE A 206 4.06 -0.83 8.84
C ILE A 206 2.96 -1.55 8.05
N TRP A 207 1.78 -1.70 8.64
CA TRP A 207 0.61 -2.15 7.89
C TRP A 207 0.27 -1.14 6.81
N ASP A 208 -0.23 -1.63 5.67
CA ASP A 208 -0.81 -0.72 4.70
C ASP A 208 -2.02 -0.02 5.34
N TYR A 209 -1.86 1.28 5.56
CA TYR A 209 -2.71 2.03 6.47
C TYR A 209 -4.19 1.94 6.09
N ARG A 210 -4.95 1.25 6.97
CA ARG A 210 -6.40 1.02 6.85
C ARG A 210 -6.81 0.34 5.54
N ASP A 211 -5.97 -0.53 5.02
CA ASP A 211 -6.26 -1.44 3.89
C ASP A 211 -5.58 -2.81 4.08
N ASP A 212 -5.30 -3.16 5.34
CA ASP A 212 -4.32 -4.16 5.73
C ASP A 212 -4.85 -5.58 5.89
N TYR A 213 -6.17 -5.81 5.79
CA TYR A 213 -6.76 -7.14 5.93
C TYR A 213 -8.06 -7.29 5.13
N GLN A 214 -8.10 -8.25 4.21
CA GLN A 214 -9.22 -8.45 3.29
C GLN A 214 -9.52 -9.93 3.06
N LEU A 215 -10.79 -10.27 2.78
CA LEU A 215 -11.24 -11.60 2.38
C LEU A 215 -11.81 -11.53 0.97
N TRP A 216 -11.39 -12.49 0.14
CA TRP A 216 -11.85 -12.66 -1.22
C TRP A 216 -12.30 -14.10 -1.45
N ASP A 217 -13.41 -14.28 -2.17
CA ASP A 217 -13.90 -15.59 -2.57
C ASP A 217 -14.53 -15.51 -3.95
N PHE A 218 -13.91 -16.17 -4.92
CA PHE A 218 -14.30 -16.04 -6.33
C PHE A 218 -13.95 -17.29 -7.13
N ASN A 219 -14.70 -17.48 -8.22
CA ASN A 219 -14.37 -18.47 -9.23
C ASN A 219 -13.35 -17.92 -10.23
N ASN A 220 -12.51 -18.79 -10.76
CA ASN A 220 -11.56 -18.49 -11.81
C ASN A 220 -11.59 -19.61 -12.86
N HIS A 221 -11.65 -19.22 -14.13
CA HIS A 221 -11.64 -20.12 -15.28
C HIS A 221 -10.36 -19.89 -16.06
N LEU A 222 -9.54 -20.93 -16.22
CA LEU A 222 -8.17 -20.77 -16.75
C LEU A 222 -8.00 -21.51 -18.08
N PHE A 223 -7.52 -20.77 -19.07
CA PHE A 223 -7.13 -21.27 -20.38
C PHE A 223 -5.62 -21.10 -20.53
N GLU A 224 -4.93 -22.20 -20.78
CA GLU A 224 -3.54 -22.20 -21.16
C GLU A 224 -3.39 -21.69 -22.59
N VAL A 225 -2.34 -20.90 -22.82
CA VAL A 225 -1.88 -20.54 -24.16
C VAL A 225 -0.59 -21.31 -24.40
N THR A 226 -0.60 -22.25 -25.35
CA THR A 226 0.50 -23.22 -25.54
C THR A 226 1.49 -22.80 -26.62
N SER A 227 1.03 -22.08 -27.64
CA SER A 227 1.83 -21.69 -28.80
C SER A 227 1.32 -20.35 -29.36
N PRO A 228 2.17 -19.58 -30.09
CA PRO A 228 3.62 -19.74 -30.18
C PRO A 228 4.31 -19.42 -28.85
N SER A 229 5.59 -19.81 -28.70
CA SER A 229 6.34 -19.65 -27.44
C SER A 229 6.30 -18.23 -26.82
N PRO A 230 6.38 -17.12 -27.58
CA PRO A 230 6.24 -15.76 -27.03
C PRO A 230 4.87 -15.49 -26.40
N GLU A 231 3.84 -16.20 -26.85
CA GLU A 231 2.47 -16.16 -26.32
C GLU A 231 2.23 -17.22 -25.26
N ALA A 232 3.22 -18.04 -24.89
CA ALA A 232 3.00 -19.06 -23.86
C ALA A 232 2.59 -18.45 -22.51
N GLY A 233 1.70 -19.13 -21.79
CA GLY A 233 1.26 -18.74 -20.44
C GLY A 233 -0.21 -19.07 -20.24
N TYR A 234 -0.99 -18.13 -19.73
CA TYR A 234 -2.44 -18.32 -19.60
C TYR A 234 -3.24 -17.04 -19.75
N ILE A 235 -4.53 -17.19 -20.08
CA ILE A 235 -5.59 -16.20 -19.91
C ILE A 235 -6.63 -16.77 -18.94
N SER A 236 -7.11 -15.93 -18.02
CA SER A 236 -8.08 -16.36 -17.00
C SER A 236 -9.20 -15.34 -16.81
N PHE A 237 -10.35 -15.85 -16.40
CA PHE A 237 -11.59 -15.11 -16.28
C PHE A 237 -12.10 -15.21 -14.84
N ILE A 238 -12.33 -14.07 -14.20
CA ILE A 238 -12.81 -13.97 -12.81
C ILE A 238 -14.11 -13.17 -12.83
N PRO A 239 -15.29 -13.82 -12.77
CA PRO A 239 -16.56 -13.12 -12.61
C PRO A 239 -16.57 -12.30 -11.31
N ASP A 240 -17.07 -11.07 -11.35
CA ASP A 240 -17.16 -10.20 -10.18
C ASP A 240 -18.60 -10.04 -9.64
N SER A 241 -18.77 -9.26 -8.57
CA SER A 241 -20.09 -8.98 -8.00
C SER A 241 -20.94 -8.01 -8.84
N ALA A 242 -20.33 -7.28 -9.77
CA ALA A 242 -20.98 -6.24 -10.57
C ALA A 242 -21.63 -6.76 -11.87
N GLY A 243 -21.69 -8.08 -12.06
CA GLY A 243 -22.17 -8.65 -13.32
C GLY A 243 -21.12 -8.69 -14.44
N THR A 244 -19.89 -8.23 -14.20
CA THR A 244 -18.80 -8.20 -15.19
C THR A 244 -17.74 -9.28 -14.95
N VAL A 245 -16.69 -9.30 -15.77
CA VAL A 245 -15.57 -10.24 -15.68
C VAL A 245 -14.26 -9.45 -15.63
N ILE A 246 -13.37 -9.87 -14.75
CA ILE A 246 -11.96 -9.47 -14.76
C ILE A 246 -11.22 -10.50 -15.62
N VAL A 247 -10.62 -10.04 -16.71
CA VAL A 247 -9.78 -10.86 -17.57
C VAL A 247 -8.32 -10.60 -17.20
N LYS A 248 -7.55 -11.66 -16.95
CA LYS A 248 -6.11 -11.57 -16.69
C LYS A 248 -5.35 -12.41 -17.69
N ARG A 249 -4.31 -11.83 -18.28
CA ARG A 249 -3.39 -12.51 -19.20
C ARG A 249 -1.98 -12.47 -18.61
N LYS A 250 -1.32 -13.63 -18.52
CA LYS A 250 0.07 -13.74 -18.10
C LYS A 250 0.91 -14.48 -19.13
N TRP A 251 2.07 -13.92 -19.47
CA TRP A 251 3.01 -14.50 -20.42
C TRP A 251 4.22 -15.06 -19.68
N PHE A 252 4.43 -16.36 -19.79
CA PHE A 252 5.60 -17.08 -19.27
C PHE A 252 5.62 -18.53 -19.77
N THR A 253 6.82 -19.06 -19.98
CA THR A 253 7.03 -20.48 -20.31
C THR A 253 7.35 -21.32 -19.08
N ARG A 254 7.84 -20.70 -18.00
CA ARG A 254 8.21 -21.33 -16.73
C ARG A 254 7.90 -20.40 -15.56
N ASP A 255 7.70 -20.98 -14.38
CA ASP A 255 7.48 -20.21 -13.16
C ASP A 255 8.70 -19.37 -12.81
N SER A 256 8.48 -18.08 -12.53
CA SER A 256 9.50 -17.06 -12.32
C SER A 256 8.97 -15.95 -11.42
N LEU A 257 9.89 -15.23 -10.78
CA LEU A 257 9.58 -14.07 -9.93
C LEU A 257 8.83 -12.97 -10.69
N ARG A 258 9.34 -12.63 -11.89
CA ARG A 258 8.78 -11.61 -12.76
C ARG A 258 7.93 -12.28 -13.83
N ARG A 259 6.72 -11.78 -14.03
CA ARG A 259 5.85 -12.20 -15.14
C ARG A 259 5.16 -10.99 -15.75
N ARG A 260 5.08 -10.98 -17.08
CA ARG A 260 4.25 -9.99 -17.78
C ARG A 260 2.78 -10.28 -17.43
N GLU A 261 2.04 -9.29 -16.96
CA GLU A 261 0.59 -9.37 -16.72
C GLU A 261 -0.13 -8.22 -17.44
N SER A 262 -1.29 -8.52 -18.01
CA SER A 262 -2.30 -7.53 -18.36
C SER A 262 -3.62 -7.88 -17.68
N ARG A 263 -4.32 -6.86 -17.20
CA ARG A 263 -5.60 -7.01 -16.49
C ARG A 263 -6.63 -6.06 -17.06
N TRP A 264 -7.75 -6.61 -17.52
CA TRP A 264 -8.92 -5.86 -17.96
C TRP A 264 -10.05 -6.08 -16.96
N ARG A 265 -10.67 -4.99 -16.49
CA ARG A 265 -11.78 -5.01 -15.54
C ARG A 265 -13.04 -4.49 -16.23
N GLY A 266 -14.22 -4.87 -15.73
CA GLY A 266 -15.49 -4.38 -16.29
C GLY A 266 -15.89 -5.04 -17.61
N VAL A 267 -15.26 -6.16 -18.01
CA VAL A 267 -15.54 -6.83 -19.28
C VAL A 267 -16.94 -7.45 -19.23
N ARG A 268 -17.79 -7.11 -20.21
CA ARG A 268 -19.17 -7.57 -20.28
C ARG A 268 -19.30 -8.69 -21.31
N ILE A 269 -19.22 -9.92 -20.82
CA ILE A 269 -19.45 -11.16 -21.58
C ILE A 269 -20.33 -12.10 -20.76
N PRO A 270 -21.10 -13.01 -21.40
CA PRO A 270 -21.81 -14.06 -20.68
C PRO A 270 -20.85 -14.87 -19.81
N ARG A 271 -21.30 -15.26 -18.61
CA ARG A 271 -20.48 -15.93 -17.59
C ARG A 271 -20.49 -17.45 -17.76
N THR A 272 -20.17 -17.90 -18.96
CA THR A 272 -20.11 -19.31 -19.34
C THR A 272 -18.73 -19.64 -19.90
N VAL A 273 -18.31 -20.91 -19.78
CA VAL A 273 -17.01 -21.35 -20.29
C VAL A 273 -16.90 -21.11 -21.80
N ASP A 274 -17.95 -21.41 -22.57
CA ASP A 274 -17.97 -21.17 -24.03
C ASP A 274 -17.72 -19.70 -24.38
N SER A 275 -18.38 -18.77 -23.69
CA SER A 275 -18.16 -17.33 -23.92
C SER A 275 -16.77 -16.86 -23.49
N PHE A 276 -16.18 -17.49 -22.47
CA PHE A 276 -14.79 -17.22 -22.09
C PHE A 276 -13.81 -17.77 -23.13
N GLU A 277 -14.10 -18.93 -23.71
CA GLU A 277 -13.29 -19.51 -24.78
C GLU A 277 -13.34 -18.65 -26.04
N ASP A 278 -14.52 -18.23 -26.49
CA ASP A 278 -14.70 -17.32 -27.62
C ASP A 278 -13.93 -16.00 -27.41
N TYR A 279 -13.99 -15.46 -26.19
CA TYR A 279 -13.21 -14.29 -25.83
C TYR A 279 -11.70 -14.57 -25.89
N ALA A 280 -11.24 -15.69 -25.33
CA ALA A 280 -9.84 -16.06 -25.36
C ALA A 280 -9.30 -16.21 -26.80
N ARG A 281 -10.06 -16.90 -27.68
CA ARG A 281 -9.69 -17.09 -29.10
C ARG A 281 -9.61 -15.78 -29.89
N SER A 282 -10.40 -14.78 -29.50
CA SER A 282 -10.39 -13.47 -30.16
C SER A 282 -9.37 -12.48 -29.61
N HIS A 283 -8.77 -12.75 -28.44
CA HIS A 283 -7.87 -11.83 -27.74
C HIS A 283 -6.44 -12.35 -27.57
N VAL A 284 -6.16 -13.58 -27.99
CA VAL A 284 -4.84 -14.19 -27.90
C VAL A 284 -4.45 -14.74 -29.27
N ASP A 285 -3.24 -14.40 -29.71
CA ASP A 285 -2.64 -14.91 -30.95
C ASP A 285 -1.98 -16.27 -30.71
N GLY A 286 -2.77 -17.31 -30.42
CA GLY A 286 -2.20 -18.61 -30.06
C GLY A 286 -3.18 -19.76 -29.90
N ASP A 287 -2.62 -20.97 -29.82
CA ASP A 287 -3.38 -22.16 -29.45
C ASP A 287 -3.77 -22.08 -27.97
N ILE A 288 -5.07 -22.21 -27.71
CA ILE A 288 -5.61 -22.20 -26.35
C ILE A 288 -6.15 -23.58 -25.97
N ARG A 289 -5.99 -23.92 -24.68
CA ARG A 289 -6.55 -25.12 -24.08
C ARG A 289 -7.20 -24.77 -22.76
N PHE A 290 -8.47 -25.13 -22.58
CA PHE A 290 -9.12 -25.01 -21.27
C PHE A 290 -8.51 -26.01 -20.28
N LEU A 291 -8.06 -25.54 -19.12
CA LEU A 291 -7.48 -26.39 -18.08
C LEU A 291 -8.41 -26.70 -16.92
N GLY A 292 -9.49 -25.93 -16.80
CA GLY A 292 -10.49 -26.09 -15.76
C GLY A 292 -10.81 -24.81 -15.00
N SER A 293 -11.83 -24.93 -14.18
CA SER A 293 -12.33 -23.92 -13.25
C SER A 293 -11.92 -24.27 -11.83
N PHE A 294 -11.64 -23.27 -11.01
CA PHE A 294 -11.43 -23.44 -9.58
C PHE A 294 -12.04 -22.28 -8.79
N ARG A 295 -12.49 -22.57 -7.56
CA ARG A 295 -12.84 -21.54 -6.58
C ARG A 295 -11.64 -21.20 -5.74
N ARG A 296 -11.36 -19.91 -5.58
CA ARG A 296 -10.27 -19.38 -4.77
C ARG A 296 -10.85 -18.59 -3.61
N THR A 297 -10.59 -19.09 -2.40
CA THR A 297 -10.76 -18.30 -1.18
C THR A 297 -9.40 -17.80 -0.76
N ARG A 298 -9.34 -16.53 -0.36
CA ARG A 298 -8.10 -15.83 -0.17
C ARG A 298 -8.23 -14.81 0.95
N PHE A 299 -7.28 -14.85 1.89
CA PHE A 299 -7.10 -13.82 2.89
C PHE A 299 -5.84 -13.02 2.57
N ASP A 300 -6.02 -11.72 2.37
CA ASP A 300 -4.96 -10.79 1.98
C ASP A 300 -4.61 -9.90 3.16
N SER A 301 -3.32 -9.67 3.37
CA SER A 301 -2.82 -8.65 4.28
C SER A 301 -1.64 -7.93 3.66
N THR A 302 -1.50 -6.62 3.91
CA THR A 302 -0.56 -5.76 3.19
C THR A 302 0.33 -4.98 4.14
N CYS A 303 1.56 -4.74 3.71
CA CYS A 303 2.56 -4.02 4.47
C CYS A 303 3.37 -3.07 3.59
N GLU A 304 3.89 -2.02 4.19
CA GLU A 304 4.68 -0.99 3.55
C GLU A 304 6.05 -0.88 4.22
N PHE A 305 7.13 -0.85 3.44
CA PHE A 305 8.43 -0.45 3.96
C PHE A 305 8.48 1.07 4.10
N THR A 306 8.57 1.58 5.32
CA THR A 306 8.43 3.02 5.60
C THR A 306 9.48 3.84 4.88
N LYS A 307 10.71 3.34 4.78
CA LYS A 307 11.84 4.03 4.16
C LYS A 307 11.65 4.25 2.65
N THR A 308 11.13 3.26 1.95
CA THR A 308 11.02 3.27 0.46
C THR A 308 9.61 3.54 -0.03
N GLY A 309 8.60 3.39 0.82
CA GLY A 309 7.20 3.51 0.45
C GLY A 309 6.69 2.37 -0.44
N ASN A 310 7.47 1.30 -0.66
CA ASN A 310 7.01 0.15 -1.44
C ASN A 310 6.03 -0.67 -0.61
N VAL A 311 4.90 -1.03 -1.23
CA VAL A 311 3.80 -1.79 -0.61
C VAL A 311 3.74 -3.20 -1.19
N TYR A 312 3.58 -4.16 -0.29
CA TYR A 312 3.56 -5.60 -0.59
C TYR A 312 2.35 -6.26 0.04
N GLY A 313 1.93 -7.40 -0.52
CA GLY A 313 0.87 -8.23 0.04
C GLY A 313 1.35 -9.62 0.41
N PHE A 314 0.81 -10.15 1.50
CA PHE A 314 0.71 -11.56 1.84
C PHE A 314 -0.68 -12.04 1.46
N MET A 315 -0.77 -12.98 0.52
CA MET A 315 -2.04 -13.58 0.11
C MET A 315 -2.05 -15.06 0.41
N VAL A 316 -2.90 -15.46 1.34
CA VAL A 316 -3.04 -16.87 1.74
C VAL A 316 -4.25 -17.46 1.02
N ASP A 317 -3.97 -18.39 0.12
CA ASP A 317 -4.88 -18.93 -0.86
C ASP A 317 -5.31 -20.35 -0.52
N TRP A 318 -6.57 -20.65 -0.84
CA TRP A 318 -7.11 -21.98 -0.98
C TRP A 318 -7.85 -22.10 -2.31
N CYS A 319 -7.30 -22.92 -3.22
CA CYS A 319 -7.86 -23.18 -4.54
C CYS A 319 -8.44 -24.59 -4.61
N ARG A 320 -9.72 -24.67 -5.00
CA ARG A 320 -10.50 -25.91 -5.13
C ARG A 320 -10.94 -26.10 -6.58
N PRO A 321 -10.50 -27.15 -7.29
CA PRO A 321 -10.99 -27.44 -8.63
C PRO A 321 -12.51 -27.67 -8.58
N LEU A 322 -13.25 -27.02 -9.47
CA LEU A 322 -14.71 -27.17 -9.56
C LEU A 322 -15.09 -28.35 -10.45
N ASP A 323 -14.30 -28.58 -11.50
CA ASP A 323 -14.55 -29.65 -12.46
C ASP A 323 -14.00 -31.00 -11.98
N ARG A 324 -13.25 -31.00 -10.88
CA ARG A 324 -12.56 -32.17 -10.30
C ARG A 324 -12.62 -32.13 -8.76
N PRO A 325 -13.77 -32.37 -8.14
CA PRO A 325 -13.94 -32.19 -6.70
C PRO A 325 -13.05 -33.10 -5.83
N ASP A 326 -12.63 -34.26 -6.37
CA ASP A 326 -11.76 -35.22 -5.67
C ASP A 326 -10.27 -34.93 -5.86
N ALA A 327 -9.90 -33.95 -6.70
CA ALA A 327 -8.50 -33.60 -6.93
C ALA A 327 -7.90 -32.88 -5.70
N PRO A 328 -6.58 -33.06 -5.44
CA PRO A 328 -5.90 -32.38 -4.33
C PRO A 328 -6.08 -30.87 -4.40
N HIS A 329 -6.45 -30.24 -3.28
CA HIS A 329 -6.53 -28.78 -3.19
C HIS A 329 -5.15 -28.13 -3.20
N LEU A 330 -5.08 -26.88 -3.66
CA LEU A 330 -3.87 -26.08 -3.61
C LEU A 330 -3.98 -25.01 -2.51
N TYR A 331 -3.03 -25.04 -1.58
CA TYR A 331 -2.88 -24.05 -0.50
C TYR A 331 -1.57 -23.29 -0.70
N GLN A 332 -1.61 -21.95 -0.74
CA GLN A 332 -0.42 -21.14 -1.02
C GLN A 332 -0.33 -19.89 -0.16
N VAL A 333 0.90 -19.46 0.10
CA VAL A 333 1.21 -18.08 0.44
C VAL A 333 1.84 -17.46 -0.80
N GLU A 334 1.20 -16.42 -1.35
CA GLU A 334 1.78 -15.55 -2.36
C GLU A 334 2.28 -14.27 -1.66
N VAL A 335 3.49 -13.82 -2.02
CA VAL A 335 4.01 -12.51 -1.62
C VAL A 335 4.16 -11.68 -2.89
N GLU A 336 3.50 -10.53 -2.99
CA GLU A 336 3.39 -9.73 -4.22
C GLU A 336 3.78 -8.27 -3.99
N TYR A 337 4.53 -7.65 -4.91
CA TYR A 337 4.67 -6.18 -4.96
C TYR A 337 3.41 -5.54 -5.56
N LEU A 338 2.82 -4.59 -4.85
CA LEU A 338 1.54 -4.00 -5.24
C LEU A 338 1.71 -2.66 -5.95
N HIS A 339 2.37 -1.71 -5.28
CA HIS A 339 2.56 -0.32 -5.71
C HIS A 339 3.56 0.38 -4.78
N SER A 340 3.87 1.65 -5.06
CA SER A 340 4.75 2.47 -4.23
C SER A 340 4.14 3.84 -3.91
N ARG A 341 4.25 4.25 -2.64
CA ARG A 341 3.86 5.56 -2.08
C ARG A 341 5.01 6.54 -2.03
N THR A 342 5.91 6.48 -3.01
CA THR A 342 6.98 7.45 -3.16
C THR A 342 7.12 7.92 -4.61
N ARG A 343 7.67 9.12 -4.78
CA ARG A 343 8.18 9.63 -6.05
C ARG A 343 9.68 9.40 -6.21
N ASP A 344 10.36 8.93 -5.17
CA ASP A 344 11.78 8.63 -5.23
C ASP A 344 12.00 7.35 -6.05
N GLU A 345 12.48 7.51 -7.29
CA GLU A 345 12.76 6.39 -8.19
C GLU A 345 13.81 5.43 -7.64
N THR A 346 14.63 5.83 -6.66
CA THR A 346 15.61 4.92 -6.07
C THR A 346 14.95 3.75 -5.33
N ALA A 347 13.72 3.93 -4.83
CA ALA A 347 12.92 2.86 -4.20
C ALA A 347 12.60 1.73 -5.18
N ARG A 348 12.61 1.99 -6.49
CA ARG A 348 12.46 0.96 -7.52
C ARG A 348 13.52 -0.13 -7.41
N HIS A 349 14.74 0.24 -7.05
CA HIS A 349 15.87 -0.69 -6.99
C HIS A 349 15.83 -1.61 -5.76
N THR A 350 14.96 -1.34 -4.78
CA THR A 350 14.84 -2.17 -3.57
C THR A 350 13.76 -3.24 -3.68
N VAL A 351 12.86 -3.16 -4.67
CA VAL A 351 11.66 -3.99 -4.76
C VAL A 351 11.93 -5.48 -4.62
N GLU A 352 12.90 -6.01 -5.36
CA GLU A 352 13.19 -7.45 -5.31
C GLU A 352 13.83 -7.89 -4.00
N THR A 353 14.70 -7.05 -3.43
CA THR A 353 15.37 -7.33 -2.15
C THR A 353 14.37 -7.32 -0.99
N GLU A 354 13.46 -6.35 -0.98
CA GLU A 354 12.37 -6.26 -0.02
C GLU A 354 11.39 -7.43 -0.18
N LEU A 355 11.01 -7.77 -1.42
CA LEU A 355 10.14 -8.91 -1.71
C LEU A 355 10.77 -10.24 -1.26
N LEU A 356 12.08 -10.43 -1.46
CA LEU A 356 12.82 -11.58 -0.97
C LEU A 356 12.87 -11.61 0.56
N THR A 357 13.03 -10.46 1.20
CA THR A 357 12.99 -10.32 2.67
C THR A 357 11.65 -10.79 3.22
N ILE A 358 10.54 -10.32 2.62
CA ILE A 358 9.19 -10.71 3.00
C ILE A 358 8.96 -12.21 2.78
N ARG A 359 9.37 -12.74 1.61
CA ARG A 359 9.28 -14.17 1.30
C ARG A 359 10.01 -15.02 2.34
N ASN A 360 11.20 -14.60 2.77
CA ASN A 360 12.00 -15.33 3.74
C ASN A 360 11.35 -15.27 5.14
N ALA A 361 10.80 -14.13 5.54
CA ALA A 361 10.05 -14.00 6.78
C ALA A 361 8.80 -14.90 6.79
N ALA A 362 8.07 -14.96 5.67
CA ALA A 362 6.91 -15.84 5.52
C ALA A 362 7.28 -17.32 5.61
N ALA A 363 8.32 -17.76 4.91
CA ALA A 363 8.82 -19.14 4.99
C ALA A 363 9.23 -19.51 6.43
N ALA A 364 10.01 -18.64 7.08
CA ALA A 364 10.45 -18.85 8.47
C ALA A 364 9.27 -18.88 9.46
N TYR A 365 8.20 -18.12 9.21
CA TYR A 365 6.97 -18.22 9.99
C TYR A 365 6.31 -19.60 9.83
N LEU A 366 6.18 -20.09 8.58
CA LEU A 366 5.60 -21.41 8.32
C LEU A 366 6.40 -22.53 9.01
N ASP A 367 7.74 -22.43 9.00
CA ASP A 367 8.63 -23.35 9.74
C ASP A 367 8.33 -23.33 11.24
N ARG A 368 8.26 -22.15 11.86
CA ARG A 368 7.95 -22.00 13.29
C ARG A 368 6.54 -22.48 13.66
N ALA A 369 5.59 -22.32 12.73
CA ALA A 369 4.21 -22.78 12.90
C ALA A 369 4.04 -24.30 12.65
N GLY A 370 5.11 -25.01 12.26
CA GLY A 370 5.05 -26.44 11.95
C GLY A 370 4.28 -26.77 10.67
N ILE A 371 4.16 -25.80 9.75
CA ILE A 371 3.41 -25.95 8.50
C ILE A 371 4.38 -26.43 7.40
N ALA A 372 4.23 -27.69 7.02
CA ALA A 372 4.99 -28.30 5.93
C ALA A 372 4.74 -27.56 4.61
N HIS A 373 5.81 -27.15 3.93
CA HIS A 373 5.73 -26.36 2.71
C HIS A 373 6.88 -26.64 1.74
N ARG A 374 6.74 -26.17 0.50
CA ARG A 374 7.75 -26.26 -0.57
C ARG A 374 7.77 -24.97 -1.40
N PRO A 375 8.79 -24.76 -2.26
CA PRO A 375 8.73 -23.71 -3.28
C PRO A 375 7.42 -23.81 -4.08
N GLY A 376 6.74 -22.67 -4.23
CA GLY A 376 5.42 -22.64 -4.85
C GLY A 376 5.47 -22.68 -6.37
N GLU A 377 4.35 -23.12 -6.95
CA GLU A 377 4.12 -23.18 -8.40
C GLU A 377 2.97 -22.24 -8.81
N SER A 378 2.87 -21.91 -10.09
CA SER A 378 1.69 -21.18 -10.57
C SER A 378 0.45 -22.06 -10.57
N LYS A 379 -0.72 -21.41 -10.53
CA LYS A 379 -2.03 -22.09 -10.70
C LYS A 379 -2.13 -22.78 -12.07
N LEU A 380 -1.42 -22.28 -13.09
CA LEU A 380 -1.26 -22.95 -14.38
C LEU A 380 -0.54 -24.30 -14.22
N THR A 381 0.62 -24.32 -13.56
CA THR A 381 1.39 -25.55 -13.30
C THR A 381 0.57 -26.57 -12.50
N TYR A 382 -0.13 -26.11 -11.46
CA TYR A 382 -1.04 -26.94 -10.68
C TYR A 382 -2.15 -27.56 -11.52
N LEU A 383 -2.92 -26.78 -12.29
CA LEU A 383 -4.00 -27.31 -13.11
C LEU A 383 -3.49 -28.27 -14.20
N ARG A 384 -2.33 -28.00 -14.80
CA ARG A 384 -1.68 -28.94 -15.73
C ARG A 384 -1.38 -30.30 -15.06
N SER A 385 -0.90 -30.29 -13.82
CA SER A 385 -0.61 -31.54 -13.08
C SER A 385 -1.87 -32.38 -12.86
N LEU A 386 -3.03 -31.73 -12.68
CA LEU A 386 -4.31 -32.42 -12.54
C LEU A 386 -4.81 -33.01 -13.86
N THR A 387 -4.57 -32.33 -15.00
CA THR A 387 -4.93 -32.88 -16.32
C THR A 387 -4.09 -34.10 -16.70
N VAL A 388 -2.79 -34.11 -16.40
CA VAL A 388 -1.90 -35.23 -16.76
C VAL A 388 -2.19 -36.47 -15.92
N ALA A 389 -2.65 -36.29 -14.68
CA ALA A 389 -3.02 -37.41 -13.80
C ALA A 389 -4.29 -38.16 -14.24
N GLU A 390 -5.11 -37.60 -15.14
CA GLU A 390 -6.30 -38.26 -15.69
C GLU A 390 -6.01 -39.08 -16.96
N GLU A 391 -4.87 -38.87 -17.60
CA GLU A 391 -4.45 -39.60 -18.82
C GLU A 391 -3.63 -40.87 -18.52
N GLN A 392 -3.39 -41.18 -17.23
CA GLN A 392 -2.71 -42.37 -16.72
C GLN A 392 -3.68 -43.23 -15.90
#